data_AF-A0A183I400-F1
#
_entry.id   AF-A0A183I400-F1
#
_cell.length_a   1.000
_cell.length_b   1.000
_cell.length_c   1.000
_cell.angle_alpha   90.00
_cell.angle_beta   90.00
_cell.angle_gamma   90.00
#
_symmetry.space_group_name_H-M   'P 1'
#
loop_
_entity.id
_entity.type
_entity.pdbx_description
1 polymer ?
#
loop_
_entity_poly.entity_id
_entity_poly.type
_entity_poly.pdbx_seq_one_letter_code
_entity_poly.pdbx_strand_id
1 'polypeptide(L)'
;MESVELVLESVENDYPGLVREALAAKEPNNSCSASLSSCGYAWLIVGHNLYVWKYDAEDGYACAPAVLNLPPSGLPYNAQTVCVYKKQGFSTFGIVAVTPEGVFRHWSMPDRQFSDSSVDLDREVVLSLTRINLHSSDGIYFLLATTTCSLFLLNVNANITPTPGKRQRLSSEITVKIIHTNARTGIGGKLASAIFGEGRQSGSRLIKALVYEQSNDELVGSNFITSSSSNSISGKNMHVLAVTEYHLHSYSIRDSAKIWSCELAEMAGEHFALDLWNLHDIEKHNHWREKIETWILDVVNIRNGALILFACCNKVISTQIHFAFGYISEYDGSHPPIALEWFCILKALSNEYKVNQQIFSIYFNKLL
;
A
#
# COMPACT_ATOMS: atom_id res chain seq x y z
N MET A 1 3.60 -9.58 34.62
CA MET A 1 3.91 -9.50 33.18
C MET A 1 5.40 -9.22 33.12
N GLU A 2 6.20 -10.21 32.73
CA GLU A 2 7.64 -10.01 32.50
C GLU A 2 7.81 -8.95 31.42
N SER A 3 8.75 -8.02 31.63
CA SER A 3 9.09 -7.02 30.64
C SER A 3 9.69 -7.73 29.43
N VAL A 4 8.96 -7.76 28.31
CA VAL A 4 9.50 -8.22 27.04
C VAL A 4 10.52 -7.18 26.58
N GLU A 5 11.79 -7.53 26.59
CA GLU A 5 12.86 -6.70 26.07
C GLU A 5 12.93 -6.90 24.55
N LEU A 6 12.67 -5.83 23.80
CA LEU A 6 12.88 -5.83 22.35
C LEU A 6 14.36 -5.60 22.10
N VAL A 7 15.05 -6.61 21.57
CA VAL A 7 16.45 -6.48 21.18
C VAL A 7 16.51 -6.05 19.71
N LEU A 8 17.21 -4.95 19.44
CA LEU A 8 17.56 -4.54 18.10
C LEU A 8 18.92 -5.16 17.76
N GLU A 9 18.91 -6.26 17.03
CA GLU A 9 20.12 -6.90 16.52
C GLU A 9 20.35 -6.47 15.06
N SER A 10 21.60 -6.13 14.73
CA SER A 10 21.99 -5.98 13.33
C SER A 10 22.01 -7.35 12.68
N VAL A 11 21.30 -7.52 11.57
CA VAL A 11 21.47 -8.71 10.73
C VAL A 11 22.91 -8.70 10.21
N GLU A 12 23.71 -9.71 10.58
CA GLU A 12 25.17 -9.76 10.36
C GLU A 12 25.58 -9.70 8.88
N ASN A 13 24.66 -10.05 7.98
CA ASN A 13 24.85 -9.91 6.54
C ASN A 13 24.68 -8.45 6.11
N ASP A 14 25.78 -7.71 6.14
CA ASP A 14 25.91 -6.42 5.48
C ASP A 14 25.34 -6.48 4.06
N TYR A 15 24.57 -5.46 3.66
CA TYR A 15 24.07 -5.35 2.29
C TYR A 15 25.24 -5.39 1.28
N PRO A 16 25.01 -5.90 0.05
CA PRO A 16 26.08 -6.13 -0.92
C PRO A 16 26.94 -4.89 -1.20
N GLY A 17 28.21 -5.10 -1.58
CA GLY A 17 29.18 -4.01 -1.81
C GLY A 17 28.64 -2.89 -2.71
N LEU A 18 27.98 -3.23 -3.83
CA LEU A 18 27.38 -2.25 -4.74
C LEU A 18 26.26 -1.40 -4.08
N VAL A 19 25.51 -1.98 -3.14
CA VAL A 19 24.50 -1.24 -2.36
C VAL A 19 25.19 -0.27 -1.40
N ARG A 20 26.30 -0.69 -0.79
CA ARG A 20 27.11 0.17 0.09
C ARG A 20 27.74 1.33 -0.66
N GLU A 21 28.29 1.07 -1.84
CA GLU A 21 28.83 2.10 -2.72
C GLU A 21 27.75 3.10 -3.14
N ALA A 22 26.57 2.63 -3.51
CA ALA A 22 25.45 3.50 -3.88
C ALA A 22 24.99 4.40 -2.72
N LEU A 23 24.94 3.87 -1.49
CA LEU A 23 24.61 4.63 -0.29
C LEU A 23 25.71 5.65 0.07
N ALA A 24 26.99 5.28 -0.10
CA ALA A 24 28.12 6.16 0.17
C ALA A 24 28.28 7.28 -0.88
N ALA A 25 27.98 6.98 -2.15
CA ALA A 25 28.03 7.93 -3.27
C ALA A 25 26.77 8.82 -3.38
N LYS A 26 25.79 8.63 -2.48
CA LYS A 26 24.53 9.36 -2.50
C LYS A 26 24.77 10.85 -2.27
N GLU A 27 24.36 11.68 -3.23
CA GLU A 27 24.32 13.13 -3.04
C GLU A 27 23.30 13.53 -1.96
N PRO A 28 23.56 14.59 -1.16
CA PRO A 28 22.70 14.98 -0.04
C PRO A 28 21.23 15.19 -0.40
N ASN A 29 20.95 15.61 -1.64
CA ASN A 29 19.61 15.94 -2.12
C ASN A 29 18.90 14.79 -2.82
N ASN A 30 19.57 13.67 -3.06
CA ASN A 30 18.91 12.52 -3.68
C ASN A 30 18.03 11.82 -2.63
N SER A 31 16.77 11.55 -2.96
CA SER A 31 15.98 10.64 -2.14
C SER A 31 16.52 9.22 -2.30
N CYS A 32 16.51 8.44 -1.21
CA CYS A 32 16.71 7.01 -1.27
C CYS A 32 15.54 6.33 -0.59
N SER A 33 15.10 5.21 -1.13
CA SER A 33 13.97 4.45 -0.60
C SER A 33 14.25 2.97 -0.76
N ALA A 34 13.93 2.18 0.26
CA ALA A 34 14.16 0.74 0.27
C ALA A 34 12.91 0.02 0.75
N SER A 35 12.77 -1.25 0.38
CA SER A 35 11.70 -2.11 0.87
C SER A 35 12.10 -3.59 0.75
N LEU A 36 11.36 -4.44 1.44
CA LEU A 36 11.55 -5.87 1.54
C LEU A 36 10.34 -6.60 0.94
N SER A 37 10.60 -7.70 0.26
CA SER A 37 9.57 -8.61 -0.25
C SER A 37 9.49 -9.82 0.64
N SER A 38 8.28 -10.37 0.76
CA SER A 38 8.03 -11.67 1.38
C SER A 38 8.70 -12.83 0.65
N CYS A 39 9.24 -12.62 -0.56
CA CYS A 39 9.95 -13.66 -1.31
C CYS A 39 11.48 -13.73 -1.05
N GLY A 40 11.98 -13.06 0.00
CA GLY A 40 13.40 -13.10 0.40
C GLY A 40 14.29 -12.06 -0.28
N TYR A 41 13.70 -11.13 -1.04
CA TYR A 41 14.44 -10.09 -1.76
C TYR A 41 14.20 -8.70 -1.18
N ALA A 42 15.25 -7.90 -1.16
CA ALA A 42 15.25 -6.50 -0.78
C ALA A 42 15.56 -5.66 -2.02
N TRP A 43 15.07 -4.42 -2.03
CA TRP A 43 15.48 -3.46 -3.03
C TRP A 43 15.74 -2.08 -2.44
N LEU A 44 16.64 -1.36 -3.11
CA LEU A 44 17.01 0.01 -2.81
C LEU A 44 16.94 0.82 -4.11
N ILE A 45 16.37 2.01 -4.02
CA ILE A 45 16.37 3.00 -5.09
C ILE A 45 17.30 4.14 -4.67
N VAL A 46 18.25 4.47 -5.55
CA VAL A 46 19.13 5.64 -5.43
C VAL A 46 19.13 6.39 -6.77
N GLY A 47 18.56 7.59 -6.80
CA GLY A 47 18.37 8.33 -8.05
C GLY A 47 17.45 7.55 -9.01
N HIS A 48 17.99 7.13 -10.15
CA HIS A 48 17.29 6.32 -11.17
C HIS A 48 17.69 4.84 -11.16
N ASN A 49 18.57 4.43 -10.24
CA ASN A 49 19.07 3.07 -10.15
C ASN A 49 18.28 2.27 -9.12
N LEU A 50 17.88 1.07 -9.51
CA LEU A 50 17.25 0.06 -8.67
C LEU A 50 18.25 -1.07 -8.41
N TYR A 51 18.54 -1.32 -7.13
CA TYR A 51 19.38 -2.41 -6.67
C TYR A 51 18.48 -3.46 -6.04
N VAL A 52 18.57 -4.74 -6.45
CA VAL A 52 17.77 -5.84 -5.89
C VAL A 52 18.69 -6.99 -5.48
N TRP A 53 18.55 -7.47 -4.25
CA TRP A 53 19.38 -8.57 -3.72
C TRP A 53 18.57 -9.49 -2.81
N LYS A 54 19.09 -10.69 -2.58
CA LYS A 54 18.53 -11.64 -1.62
C LYS A 54 19.04 -11.28 -0.22
N TYR A 55 18.15 -11.00 0.74
CA TYR A 55 18.54 -10.65 2.12
C TYR A 55 18.52 -11.85 3.07
N ASP A 56 17.82 -12.92 2.70
CA ASP A 56 17.74 -14.19 3.43
C ASP A 56 18.67 -15.26 2.82
N ALA A 57 19.80 -14.86 2.26
CA ALA A 57 20.77 -15.80 1.70
C ALA A 57 21.43 -16.59 2.84
N GLU A 58 21.46 -17.92 2.72
CA GLU A 58 22.28 -18.77 3.58
C GLU A 58 23.76 -18.42 3.39
N ASP A 59 24.51 -18.46 4.48
CA ASP A 59 25.90 -17.99 4.54
C ASP A 59 26.76 -18.65 3.45
N GLY A 60 27.38 -17.81 2.61
CA GLY A 60 28.30 -18.22 1.54
C GLY A 60 27.78 -18.08 0.11
N TYR A 61 26.49 -17.81 -0.11
CA TYR A 61 25.92 -17.57 -1.44
C TYR A 61 25.29 -16.17 -1.57
N ALA A 62 26.09 -15.13 -1.32
CA ALA A 62 25.71 -13.76 -1.67
C ALA A 62 25.80 -13.59 -3.21
N CYS A 63 24.69 -13.76 -3.91
CA CYS A 63 24.60 -13.42 -5.32
C CYS A 63 24.80 -11.90 -5.49
N ALA A 64 25.50 -11.48 -6.54
CA ALA A 64 25.64 -10.06 -6.86
C ALA A 64 24.24 -9.42 -7.00
N PRO A 65 24.03 -8.19 -6.49
CA PRO A 65 22.75 -7.51 -6.64
C PRO A 65 22.47 -7.25 -8.12
N ALA A 66 21.22 -7.42 -8.52
CA ALA A 66 20.77 -6.95 -9.81
C ALA A 66 20.70 -5.42 -9.79
N VAL A 67 21.33 -4.76 -10.76
CA VAL A 67 21.31 -3.30 -10.91
C VAL A 67 20.58 -2.95 -12.18
N LEU A 68 19.49 -2.19 -12.06
CA LEU A 68 18.56 -1.89 -13.14
C LEU A 68 18.27 -0.39 -13.23
N ASN A 69 18.00 0.08 -14.43
CA ASN A 69 17.58 1.46 -14.67
C ASN A 69 16.06 1.57 -14.64
N LEU A 70 15.54 2.41 -13.74
CA LEU A 70 14.13 2.73 -13.67
C LEU A 70 13.66 3.46 -14.95
N PRO A 71 12.38 3.31 -15.34
CA PRO A 71 11.80 4.06 -16.47
C PRO A 71 11.89 5.57 -16.21
N PRO A 72 12.32 6.40 -17.17
CA PRO A 72 12.51 7.84 -16.94
C PRO A 72 11.28 8.52 -16.34
N SER A 73 11.49 9.38 -15.35
CA SER A 73 10.44 10.11 -14.62
C SER A 73 10.91 11.53 -14.32
N GLY A 74 9.96 12.47 -14.29
CA GLY A 74 10.20 13.83 -13.82
C GLY A 74 10.04 13.98 -12.32
N LEU A 75 9.59 12.93 -11.63
CA LEU A 75 9.29 12.90 -10.21
C LEU A 75 10.18 11.88 -9.47
N PRO A 76 10.44 12.08 -8.17
CA PRO A 76 11.22 11.13 -7.38
C PRO A 76 10.52 9.76 -7.25
N TYR A 77 11.31 8.69 -7.33
CA TYR A 77 10.80 7.34 -7.08
C TYR A 77 10.64 7.05 -5.59
N ASN A 78 9.79 6.07 -5.30
CA ASN A 78 9.58 5.50 -3.97
C ASN A 78 9.64 3.98 -4.08
N ALA A 79 10.21 3.28 -3.10
CA ALA A 79 10.25 1.83 -3.06
C ALA A 79 8.86 1.20 -3.11
N GLN A 80 7.82 1.91 -2.66
CA GLN A 80 6.42 1.49 -2.75
C GLN A 80 5.89 1.38 -4.20
N THR A 81 6.56 2.00 -5.19
CA THR A 81 6.18 1.90 -6.61
C THR A 81 6.96 0.80 -7.35
N VAL A 82 7.69 -0.03 -6.61
CA VAL A 82 8.41 -1.19 -7.13
C VAL A 82 7.94 -2.43 -6.39
N CYS A 83 7.72 -3.52 -7.13
CA CYS A 83 7.39 -4.81 -6.55
C CYS A 83 8.31 -5.89 -7.09
N VAL A 84 9.01 -6.55 -6.17
CA VAL A 84 9.83 -7.74 -6.45
C VAL A 84 9.02 -8.98 -6.09
N TYR A 85 8.86 -9.88 -7.06
CA TYR A 85 8.00 -11.05 -6.91
C TYR A 85 8.69 -12.32 -7.39
N LYS A 86 8.25 -13.46 -6.87
CA LYS A 86 8.65 -14.79 -7.34
C LYS A 86 7.40 -15.57 -7.73
N LYS A 87 7.39 -16.16 -8.93
CA LYS A 87 6.30 -17.03 -9.39
C LYS A 87 6.50 -18.43 -8.80
N GLN A 88 5.43 -19.03 -8.29
CA GLN A 88 5.50 -20.38 -7.74
C GLN A 88 5.96 -21.37 -8.82
N GLY A 89 6.92 -22.24 -8.47
CA GLY A 89 7.54 -23.18 -9.40
C GLY A 89 8.65 -22.59 -10.29
N PHE A 90 8.93 -21.29 -10.19
CA PHE A 90 10.06 -20.66 -10.90
C PHE A 90 11.19 -20.35 -9.91
N SER A 91 12.43 -20.60 -10.33
CA SER A 91 13.63 -20.31 -9.52
C SER A 91 13.99 -18.83 -9.51
N THR A 92 13.57 -18.09 -10.54
CA THR A 92 13.94 -16.69 -10.77
C THR A 92 12.85 -15.73 -10.28
N PHE A 93 13.28 -14.54 -9.87
CA PHE A 93 12.37 -13.44 -9.50
C PHE A 93 12.11 -12.54 -10.70
N GLY A 94 10.98 -11.84 -10.67
CA GLY A 94 10.63 -10.77 -11.59
C GLY A 94 10.40 -9.46 -10.85
N ILE A 95 10.37 -8.37 -11.59
CA ILE A 95 10.29 -7.02 -11.05
C ILE A 95 9.28 -6.22 -11.88
N VAL A 96 8.40 -5.50 -11.20
CA VAL A 96 7.60 -4.44 -11.82
C VAL A 96 7.96 -3.14 -11.13
N ALA A 97 8.28 -2.11 -11.91
CA ALA A 97 8.43 -0.75 -11.43
C ALA A 97 7.42 0.14 -12.16
N VAL A 98 6.88 1.13 -11.45
CA VAL A 98 6.02 2.16 -12.04
C VAL A 98 6.56 3.53 -11.67
N THR A 99 6.59 4.45 -12.65
CA THR A 99 6.89 5.85 -12.39
C THR A 99 5.72 6.52 -11.65
N PRO A 100 5.98 7.60 -10.90
CA PRO A 100 4.92 8.44 -10.34
C PRO A 100 3.84 8.87 -11.37
N GLU A 101 4.20 9.01 -12.64
CA GLU A 101 3.30 9.41 -13.74
C GLU A 101 2.57 8.25 -14.43
N GLY A 102 2.80 6.99 -14.05
CA GLY A 102 2.06 5.84 -14.59
C GLY A 102 2.72 5.07 -15.73
N VAL A 103 4.04 5.21 -15.94
CA VAL A 103 4.80 4.37 -16.87
C VAL A 103 5.28 3.11 -16.14
N PHE A 104 4.89 1.94 -16.63
CA PHE A 104 5.30 0.64 -16.09
C PHE A 104 6.50 0.10 -16.84
N ARG A 105 7.42 -0.51 -16.10
CA ARG A 105 8.50 -1.34 -16.63
C ARG A 105 8.48 -2.69 -15.94
N HIS A 106 8.42 -3.74 -16.73
CA HIS A 106 8.43 -5.12 -16.25
C HIS A 106 9.68 -5.86 -16.69
N TRP A 107 10.36 -6.48 -15.75
CA TRP A 107 11.43 -7.46 -15.98
C TRP A 107 10.91 -8.84 -15.57
N SER A 108 10.70 -9.72 -16.56
CA SER A 108 10.36 -11.12 -16.28
C SER A 108 11.50 -11.85 -15.55
N MET A 109 12.74 -11.44 -15.82
CA MET A 109 13.97 -11.77 -15.10
C MET A 109 14.91 -10.56 -15.17
N PRO A 110 15.78 -10.32 -14.18
CA PRO A 110 16.68 -9.16 -14.19
C PRO A 110 17.59 -9.09 -15.42
N ASP A 111 18.09 -10.24 -15.88
CA ASP A 111 19.02 -10.33 -17.01
C ASP A 111 18.34 -10.32 -18.38
N ARG A 112 17.00 -10.23 -18.42
CA ARG A 112 16.22 -10.21 -19.67
C ARG A 112 15.81 -8.77 -20.02
N GLN A 113 15.50 -8.58 -21.30
CA GLN A 113 14.95 -7.32 -21.77
C GLN A 113 13.61 -7.03 -21.07
N PHE A 114 13.43 -5.78 -20.66
CA PHE A 114 12.18 -5.30 -20.07
C PHE A 114 11.10 -5.03 -21.12
N SER A 115 9.86 -4.97 -20.66
CA SER A 115 8.71 -4.47 -21.43
C SER A 115 8.12 -3.24 -20.72
N ASP A 116 7.90 -2.17 -21.49
CA ASP A 116 7.27 -0.95 -21.01
C ASP A 116 5.80 -0.88 -21.43
N SER A 117 4.96 -0.32 -20.55
CA SER A 117 3.55 0.02 -20.80
C SER A 117 3.22 1.30 -20.03
N SER A 118 2.04 1.87 -20.22
CA SER A 118 1.62 3.07 -19.49
C SER A 118 0.12 3.09 -19.24
N VAL A 119 -0.28 3.74 -18.15
CA VAL A 119 -1.68 4.10 -17.86
C VAL A 119 -1.80 5.62 -17.80
N ASP A 120 -2.90 6.16 -18.32
CA ASP A 120 -3.23 7.57 -18.11
C ASP A 120 -3.84 7.73 -16.71
N LEU A 121 -3.17 8.51 -15.86
CA LEU A 121 -3.56 8.77 -14.48
C LEU A 121 -4.38 10.06 -14.32
N ASP A 122 -4.75 10.75 -15.41
CA ASP A 122 -5.51 12.01 -15.36
C ASP A 122 -4.91 13.04 -14.38
N ARG A 123 -3.58 13.18 -14.41
CA ARG A 123 -2.76 14.08 -13.55
C ARG A 123 -2.62 13.64 -12.09
N GLU A 124 -3.12 12.48 -11.71
CA GLU A 124 -2.82 11.87 -10.43
C GLU A 124 -1.40 11.29 -10.41
N VAL A 125 -0.90 11.02 -9.20
CA VAL A 125 0.43 10.47 -8.97
C VAL A 125 0.31 9.10 -8.32
N VAL A 126 1.08 8.12 -8.80
CA VAL A 126 1.14 6.80 -8.17
C VAL A 126 1.65 6.91 -6.74
N LEU A 127 0.93 6.29 -5.81
CA LEU A 127 1.33 6.15 -4.42
C LEU A 127 2.03 4.81 -4.18
N SER A 128 1.42 3.71 -4.62
CA SER A 128 1.91 2.36 -4.31
C SER A 128 1.52 1.31 -5.36
N LEU A 129 2.32 0.25 -5.40
CA LEU A 129 2.15 -0.95 -6.21
C LEU A 129 2.23 -2.19 -5.31
N THR A 130 1.11 -2.85 -5.08
CA THR A 130 1.00 -4.00 -4.18
C THR A 130 0.72 -5.28 -4.96
N ARG A 131 1.53 -6.33 -4.76
CA ARG A 131 1.24 -7.64 -5.37
C ARG A 131 -0.02 -8.26 -4.78
N ILE A 132 -0.87 -8.80 -5.65
CA ILE A 132 -2.01 -9.62 -5.27
C ILE A 132 -1.65 -11.09 -5.48
N ASN A 133 -1.66 -11.87 -4.39
CA ASN A 133 -1.40 -13.30 -4.45
C ASN A 133 -2.67 -14.05 -4.86
N LEU A 134 -2.97 -14.06 -6.15
CA LEU A 134 -4.04 -14.88 -6.72
C LEU A 134 -3.49 -16.25 -7.11
N HIS A 135 -4.17 -17.33 -6.69
CA HIS A 135 -3.94 -18.70 -7.15
C HIS A 135 -4.50 -18.92 -8.56
N SER A 136 -4.10 -18.08 -9.52
CA SER A 136 -4.55 -18.14 -10.90
C SER A 136 -3.41 -18.54 -11.83
N SER A 137 -3.69 -19.43 -12.79
CA SER A 137 -2.77 -19.77 -13.88
C SER A 137 -2.52 -18.62 -14.86
N ASP A 138 -3.39 -17.61 -14.85
CA ASP A 138 -3.57 -16.67 -15.96
C ASP A 138 -2.54 -15.53 -15.96
N GLY A 139 -1.91 -15.23 -14.83
CA GLY A 139 -0.94 -14.14 -14.75
C GLY A 139 -0.53 -13.77 -13.34
N ILE A 140 0.15 -12.64 -13.21
CA ILE A 140 0.55 -12.06 -11.92
C ILE A 140 -0.14 -10.71 -11.78
N TYR A 141 -0.83 -10.54 -10.67
CA TYR A 141 -1.70 -9.40 -10.44
C TYR A 141 -1.08 -8.40 -9.46
N PHE A 142 -1.31 -7.12 -9.72
CA PHE A 142 -0.87 -6.03 -8.86
C PHE A 142 -1.99 -4.99 -8.72
N LEU A 143 -2.13 -4.42 -7.53
CA LEU A 143 -2.94 -3.25 -7.26
C LEU A 143 -2.06 -2.02 -7.37
N LEU A 144 -2.39 -1.12 -8.29
CA LEU A 144 -1.83 0.22 -8.37
C LEU A 144 -2.80 1.18 -7.69
N ALA A 145 -2.30 2.00 -6.78
CA ALA A 145 -3.07 3.02 -6.10
C ALA A 145 -2.42 4.40 -6.25
N THR A 146 -3.23 5.44 -6.45
CA THR A 146 -2.78 6.83 -6.57
C THR A 146 -2.96 7.61 -5.27
N THR A 147 -2.28 8.75 -5.14
CA THR A 147 -2.35 9.63 -3.96
C THR A 147 -3.74 10.16 -3.65
N THR A 148 -4.64 10.17 -4.64
CA THR A 148 -6.03 10.63 -4.55
C THR A 148 -7.03 9.49 -4.49
N CYS A 149 -6.60 8.24 -4.30
CA CYS A 149 -7.48 7.06 -4.18
C CYS A 149 -8.08 6.55 -5.51
N SER A 150 -7.44 6.74 -6.66
CA SER A 150 -7.74 5.91 -7.84
C SER A 150 -7.04 4.56 -7.74
N LEU A 151 -7.71 3.50 -8.20
CA LEU A 151 -7.31 2.11 -8.02
C LEU A 151 -7.37 1.37 -9.36
N PHE A 152 -6.27 0.71 -9.71
CA PHE A 152 -6.14 -0.05 -10.95
C PHE A 152 -5.62 -1.46 -10.66
N LEU A 153 -6.19 -2.45 -11.33
CA LEU A 153 -5.72 -3.83 -11.33
C LEU A 153 -4.82 -4.04 -12.56
N LEU A 154 -3.55 -4.32 -12.31
CA LEU A 154 -2.59 -4.70 -13.34
C LEU A 154 -2.50 -6.22 -13.40
N ASN A 155 -2.44 -6.77 -14.61
CA ASN A 155 -2.12 -8.17 -14.84
C ASN A 155 -0.98 -8.31 -15.84
N VAL A 156 0.09 -8.96 -15.41
CA VAL A 156 1.26 -9.30 -16.22
C VAL A 156 1.10 -10.75 -16.69
N ASN A 157 0.74 -10.92 -17.96
CA ASN A 157 0.59 -12.24 -18.56
C ASN A 157 1.97 -12.81 -18.93
N ALA A 158 2.35 -13.90 -18.26
CA ALA A 158 3.61 -14.62 -18.55
C ALA A 158 3.45 -15.71 -19.63
N ASN A 159 2.23 -16.00 -20.08
CA ASN A 159 1.92 -17.12 -20.96
C ASN A 159 1.44 -16.65 -22.33
N ILE A 160 2.36 -16.26 -23.22
CA ILE A 160 2.06 -16.32 -24.65
C ILE A 160 2.51 -17.71 -25.11
N THR A 161 1.55 -18.60 -25.37
CA THR A 161 1.82 -19.90 -25.99
C THR A 161 2.55 -19.69 -27.32
N PRO A 162 3.67 -20.38 -27.57
CA PRO A 162 4.41 -20.22 -28.81
C PRO A 162 3.57 -20.72 -29.99
N THR A 163 3.21 -19.82 -30.90
CA THR A 163 2.67 -20.20 -32.21
C THR A 163 3.79 -20.86 -33.02
N PRO A 164 3.64 -22.11 -33.49
CA PRO A 164 4.68 -22.78 -34.27
C PRO A 164 5.03 -21.96 -35.52
N GLY A 165 6.32 -21.71 -35.75
CA GLY A 165 6.83 -21.12 -37.00
C GLY A 165 7.12 -19.61 -36.99
N LYS A 166 6.84 -18.87 -35.91
CA LYS A 166 7.30 -17.46 -35.77
C LYS A 166 8.32 -17.35 -34.64
N ARG A 167 9.52 -16.83 -34.93
CA ARG A 167 10.44 -16.31 -33.90
C ARG A 167 9.79 -15.08 -33.28
N GLN A 168 8.88 -15.28 -32.33
CA GLN A 168 8.16 -14.20 -31.68
C GLN A 168 8.84 -13.85 -30.35
N ARG A 169 9.13 -12.56 -30.19
CA ARG A 169 9.68 -11.95 -28.98
C ARG A 169 8.75 -12.31 -27.82
N LEU A 170 9.28 -12.93 -26.76
CA LEU A 170 8.57 -13.16 -25.50
C LEU A 170 8.33 -11.80 -24.81
N SER A 171 7.42 -10.99 -25.34
CA SER A 171 7.00 -9.74 -24.69
C SER A 171 5.89 -10.08 -23.71
N SER A 172 6.15 -9.92 -22.41
CA SER A 172 5.07 -9.90 -21.42
C SER A 172 4.16 -8.72 -21.72
N GLU A 173 2.85 -8.98 -21.83
CA GLU A 173 1.85 -7.93 -22.01
C GLU A 173 1.30 -7.54 -20.64
N ILE A 174 1.32 -6.23 -20.34
CA ILE A 174 0.73 -5.67 -19.12
C ILE A 174 -0.66 -5.16 -19.50
N THR A 175 -1.67 -5.76 -18.89
CA THR A 175 -3.08 -5.35 -19.03
C THR A 175 -3.51 -4.58 -17.79
N VAL A 176 -4.35 -3.55 -17.99
CA VAL A 176 -4.80 -2.65 -16.91
C VAL A 176 -6.33 -2.60 -16.90
N LYS A 177 -6.92 -2.90 -15.75
CA LYS A 177 -8.36 -2.75 -15.48
C LYS A 177 -8.55 -1.67 -14.42
N ILE A 178 -9.43 -0.71 -14.68
CA ILE A 178 -9.80 0.32 -13.69
C ILE A 178 -10.75 -0.30 -12.67
N ILE A 179 -10.41 -0.20 -11.38
CA ILE A 179 -11.32 -0.54 -10.27
C ILE A 179 -12.12 0.70 -9.88
N HIS A 180 -11.45 1.83 -9.69
CA HIS A 180 -12.04 3.11 -9.34
C HIS A 180 -11.15 4.25 -9.82
N THR A 181 -11.75 5.36 -10.25
CA THR A 181 -11.02 6.60 -10.54
C THR A 181 -11.86 7.82 -10.14
N ASN A 182 -11.19 8.87 -9.68
CA ASN A 182 -11.84 10.16 -9.42
C ASN A 182 -11.90 11.05 -10.67
N ALA A 183 -11.29 10.61 -11.77
CA ALA A 183 -11.31 11.31 -13.05
C ALA A 183 -12.74 11.58 -13.50
N ARG A 184 -13.07 12.86 -13.71
CA ARG A 184 -14.40 13.27 -14.19
C ARG A 184 -14.46 13.08 -15.71
N THR A 185 -14.86 11.89 -16.15
CA THR A 185 -14.84 11.50 -17.57
C THR A 185 -15.90 12.18 -18.46
N GLY A 186 -16.84 12.95 -17.90
CA GLY A 186 -17.86 13.69 -18.65
C GLY A 186 -17.44 15.09 -19.11
N ILE A 187 -18.03 15.60 -20.20
CA ILE A 187 -17.75 16.94 -20.78
C ILE A 187 -17.92 18.05 -19.72
N GLY A 188 -19.00 18.01 -18.94
CA GLY A 188 -19.22 18.96 -17.83
C GLY A 188 -18.20 18.81 -16.70
N GLY A 189 -17.69 17.59 -16.49
CA GLY A 189 -16.65 17.29 -15.52
C GLY A 189 -15.29 17.89 -15.90
N LYS A 190 -14.88 17.69 -17.16
CA LYS A 190 -13.65 18.27 -17.73
C LYS A 190 -13.70 19.80 -17.78
N LEU A 191 -14.86 20.37 -18.10
CA LEU A 191 -15.06 21.84 -18.08
C LEU A 191 -15.02 22.40 -16.66
N ALA A 192 -15.62 21.72 -15.68
CA ALA A 192 -15.55 22.14 -14.29
C ALA A 192 -14.10 22.14 -13.76
N SER A 193 -13.31 21.10 -14.05
CA SER A 193 -11.89 21.04 -13.67
C SER A 193 -11.05 22.13 -14.35
N ALA A 194 -11.40 22.54 -15.57
CA ALA A 194 -10.69 23.60 -16.30
C ALA A 194 -11.04 25.02 -15.81
N ILE A 195 -12.29 25.28 -15.43
CA ILE A 195 -12.78 26.62 -15.06
C ILE A 195 -12.47 26.96 -13.60
N PHE A 196 -12.67 26.03 -12.69
CA PHE A 196 -12.52 26.29 -11.24
C PHE A 196 -11.13 25.95 -10.72
N GLY A 197 -10.26 25.42 -11.58
CA GLY A 197 -9.24 24.47 -11.14
C GLY A 197 -9.91 23.27 -10.46
N GLU A 198 -9.15 22.25 -10.11
CA GLU A 198 -9.60 21.28 -9.11
C GLU A 198 -9.56 21.97 -7.74
N GLY A 199 -10.47 22.93 -7.54
CA GLY A 199 -10.65 23.60 -6.27
C GLY A 199 -11.02 22.55 -5.24
N ARG A 200 -10.02 22.15 -4.42
CA ARG A 200 -10.12 21.44 -3.15
C ARG A 200 -11.52 20.86 -2.89
N GLN A 201 -11.94 19.89 -3.70
CA GLN A 201 -12.90 18.94 -3.17
C GLN A 201 -12.03 18.09 -2.26
N SER A 202 -12.34 18.06 -0.97
CA SER A 202 -11.62 17.32 0.07
C SER A 202 -11.62 15.81 -0.19
N GLY A 203 -11.05 15.38 -1.31
CA GLY A 203 -10.59 14.02 -1.52
C GLY A 203 -9.43 13.84 -0.57
N SER A 204 -9.73 13.25 0.58
CA SER A 204 -8.74 12.91 1.57
C SER A 204 -7.64 12.09 0.92
N ARG A 205 -6.38 12.45 1.20
CA ARG A 205 -5.21 11.79 0.62
C ARG A 205 -5.28 10.29 0.95
N LEU A 206 -5.04 9.44 -0.05
CA LEU A 206 -4.88 8.01 0.19
C LEU A 206 -3.63 7.78 1.03
N ILE A 207 -3.80 7.09 2.16
CA ILE A 207 -2.74 6.65 3.04
C ILE A 207 -2.23 5.29 2.59
N LYS A 208 -3.14 4.34 2.36
CA LYS A 208 -2.79 2.98 1.93
C LYS A 208 -3.98 2.27 1.29
N ALA A 209 -3.69 1.34 0.39
CA ALA A 209 -4.67 0.40 -0.12
C ALA A 209 -4.25 -1.03 0.22
N LEU A 210 -5.13 -1.74 0.91
CA LEU A 210 -4.93 -3.13 1.32
C LEU A 210 -5.84 -4.03 0.52
N VAL A 211 -5.34 -5.18 0.11
CA VAL A 211 -6.17 -6.22 -0.51
C VAL A 211 -6.60 -7.20 0.58
N TYR A 212 -7.90 -7.48 0.61
CA TYR A 212 -8.51 -8.41 1.53
C TYR A 212 -9.23 -9.50 0.73
N GLU A 213 -9.00 -10.75 1.12
CA GLU A 213 -9.71 -11.91 0.59
C GLU A 213 -10.69 -12.39 1.65
N GLN A 214 -11.98 -12.38 1.31
CA GLN A 214 -13.01 -12.90 2.21
C GLN A 214 -12.92 -14.42 2.24
N SER A 215 -12.65 -14.97 3.44
CA SER A 215 -12.75 -16.39 3.70
C SER A 215 -14.21 -16.83 3.57
N ASN A 216 -14.49 -17.71 2.60
CA ASN A 216 -15.73 -18.48 2.61
C ASN A 216 -15.62 -19.50 3.73
N ASP A 217 -16.09 -19.17 4.93
CA ASP A 217 -16.42 -20.23 5.87
C ASP A 217 -17.61 -21.02 5.28
N GLU A 218 -17.36 -22.29 5.00
CA GLU A 218 -18.29 -23.19 4.34
C GLU A 218 -19.60 -23.29 5.13
N LEU A 219 -20.72 -22.90 4.51
CA LEU A 219 -22.02 -23.46 4.88
C LEU A 219 -22.01 -24.95 4.52
N VAL A 220 -21.56 -25.77 5.46
CA VAL A 220 -21.80 -27.22 5.48
C VAL A 220 -23.30 -27.43 5.47
N GLY A 221 -23.88 -27.63 4.29
CA GLY A 221 -25.29 -27.97 4.16
C GLY A 221 -26.00 -27.44 2.93
N SER A 222 -25.55 -27.78 1.71
CA SER A 222 -26.50 -28.10 0.63
C SER A 222 -25.79 -28.78 -0.53
N ASN A 223 -26.22 -30.00 -0.82
CA ASN A 223 -25.87 -30.72 -2.04
C ASN A 223 -26.40 -29.95 -3.25
N PHE A 224 -25.58 -29.10 -3.86
CA PHE A 224 -25.79 -28.67 -5.23
C PHE A 224 -24.78 -29.34 -6.14
N ILE A 225 -25.30 -30.25 -6.97
CA ILE A 225 -24.62 -30.84 -8.11
C ILE A 225 -24.21 -29.66 -9.02
N THR A 226 -22.93 -29.30 -9.03
CA THR A 226 -22.41 -28.29 -9.95
C THR A 226 -22.01 -28.97 -11.24
N SER A 227 -22.82 -28.70 -12.27
CA SER A 227 -22.53 -29.02 -13.65
C SER A 227 -21.25 -28.31 -14.10
N SER A 228 -20.35 -29.10 -14.67
CA SER A 228 -19.11 -28.67 -15.31
C SER A 228 -19.39 -27.60 -16.36
N SER A 229 -19.20 -26.34 -16.00
CA SER A 229 -19.10 -25.21 -16.92
C SER A 229 -17.97 -24.32 -16.45
N SER A 230 -17.00 -24.14 -17.34
CA SER A 230 -15.80 -23.31 -17.21
C SER A 230 -16.10 -21.94 -16.59
N ASN A 231 -15.74 -21.74 -15.32
CA ASN A 231 -15.81 -20.45 -14.65
C ASN A 231 -14.46 -20.15 -14.00
N SER A 232 -13.82 -19.08 -14.46
CA SER A 232 -12.58 -18.53 -13.92
C SER A 232 -12.72 -18.24 -12.42
N ILE A 233 -11.96 -18.98 -11.62
CA ILE A 233 -11.80 -18.79 -10.17
C ILE A 233 -10.76 -17.67 -9.97
N SER A 234 -11.12 -16.43 -10.34
CA SER A 234 -10.22 -15.29 -10.17
C SER A 234 -10.99 -14.10 -9.58
N GLY A 235 -10.79 -13.85 -8.28
CA GLY A 235 -11.20 -12.62 -7.59
C GLY A 235 -12.67 -12.49 -7.15
N LYS A 236 -13.47 -13.56 -7.10
CA LYS A 236 -14.91 -13.45 -6.75
C LYS A 236 -15.19 -12.86 -5.35
N ASN A 237 -14.23 -12.93 -4.44
CA ASN A 237 -14.35 -12.54 -3.03
C ASN A 237 -13.24 -11.57 -2.57
N MET A 238 -12.58 -10.88 -3.51
CA MET A 238 -11.49 -9.96 -3.18
C MET A 238 -11.95 -8.50 -3.20
N HIS A 239 -11.59 -7.79 -2.13
CA HIS A 239 -11.92 -6.39 -1.92
C HIS A 239 -10.64 -5.58 -1.70
N VAL A 240 -10.70 -4.31 -2.10
CA VAL A 240 -9.67 -3.34 -1.74
C VAL A 240 -10.21 -2.47 -0.62
N LEU A 241 -9.52 -2.50 0.52
CA LEU A 241 -9.70 -1.54 1.61
C LEU A 241 -8.79 -0.34 1.35
N ALA A 242 -9.38 0.76 0.91
CA ALA A 242 -8.65 2.01 0.69
C ALA A 242 -8.83 2.92 1.92
N VAL A 243 -7.72 3.24 2.56
CA VAL A 243 -7.66 4.08 3.75
C VAL A 243 -7.15 5.45 3.37
N THR A 244 -7.97 6.45 3.61
CA THR A 244 -7.63 7.87 3.46
C THR A 244 -7.30 8.48 4.83
N GLU A 245 -6.97 9.77 4.91
CA GLU A 245 -6.68 10.45 6.19
C GLU A 245 -7.86 10.39 7.17
N TYR A 246 -9.11 10.28 6.67
CA TYR A 246 -10.31 10.30 7.52
C TYR A 246 -11.23 9.10 7.34
N HIS A 247 -11.26 8.51 6.15
CA HIS A 247 -12.23 7.48 5.78
C HIS A 247 -11.59 6.14 5.45
N LEU A 248 -12.35 5.08 5.73
CA LEU A 248 -12.15 3.75 5.18
C LEU A 248 -13.17 3.48 4.07
N HIS A 249 -12.72 2.97 2.94
CA HIS A 249 -13.55 2.61 1.80
C HIS A 249 -13.31 1.14 1.41
N SER A 250 -14.36 0.46 0.97
CA SER A 250 -14.26 -0.86 0.36
C SER A 250 -14.64 -0.80 -1.11
N TYR A 251 -13.85 -1.45 -1.96
CA TYR A 251 -14.08 -1.57 -3.40
C TYR A 251 -14.07 -3.03 -3.83
N SER A 252 -15.05 -3.43 -4.64
CA SER A 252 -15.07 -4.74 -5.30
C SER A 252 -14.08 -4.74 -6.47
N ILE A 253 -13.11 -5.64 -6.46
CA ILE A 253 -12.19 -5.82 -7.61
C ILE A 253 -12.95 -6.38 -8.82
N ARG A 254 -13.91 -7.27 -8.56
CA ARG A 254 -14.74 -7.92 -9.58
C ARG A 254 -15.62 -6.90 -10.28
N ASP A 255 -16.43 -6.18 -9.50
CA ASP A 255 -17.48 -5.31 -10.02
C ASP A 255 -16.98 -3.90 -10.35
N SER A 256 -15.72 -3.58 -10.00
CA SER A 256 -15.11 -2.25 -10.21
C SER A 256 -16.01 -1.14 -9.62
N ALA A 257 -16.44 -1.34 -8.39
CA ALA A 257 -17.40 -0.46 -7.73
C ALA A 257 -17.06 -0.29 -6.26
N LYS A 258 -17.32 0.92 -5.74
CA LYS A 258 -17.31 1.19 -4.30
C LYS A 258 -18.50 0.49 -3.65
N ILE A 259 -18.24 -0.26 -2.59
CA ILE A 259 -19.26 -0.98 -1.82
C ILE A 259 -19.77 -0.11 -0.69
N TRP A 260 -18.86 0.43 0.13
CA TRP A 260 -19.20 1.25 1.28
C TRP A 260 -18.11 2.27 1.64
N SER A 261 -18.47 3.18 2.55
CA SER A 261 -17.63 4.26 3.07
C SER A 261 -17.90 4.41 4.58
N CYS A 262 -16.86 4.64 5.37
CA CYS A 262 -16.96 4.81 6.82
C CYS A 262 -16.02 5.93 7.30
N GLU A 263 -16.51 6.85 8.14
CA GLU A 263 -15.73 7.92 8.78
C GLU A 263 -14.95 7.38 9.98
N LEU A 264 -13.89 6.63 9.67
CA LEU A 264 -13.13 5.90 10.68
C LEU A 264 -12.38 6.83 11.65
N ALA A 265 -11.96 8.01 11.19
CA ALA A 265 -11.34 9.01 12.07
C ALA A 265 -12.31 9.60 13.10
N GLU A 266 -13.61 9.68 12.80
CA GLU A 266 -14.63 10.13 13.75
C GLU A 266 -14.78 9.12 14.89
N MET A 267 -14.85 7.82 14.57
CA MET A 267 -14.88 6.74 15.58
C MET A 267 -13.68 6.80 16.52
N ALA A 268 -12.48 7.00 15.97
CA ALA A 268 -11.28 7.16 16.78
C ALA A 268 -11.31 8.45 17.62
N GLY A 269 -11.84 9.55 17.06
CA GLY A 269 -12.02 10.82 17.77
C GLY A 269 -12.90 10.69 19.03
N GLU A 270 -13.97 9.89 18.94
CA GLU A 270 -14.82 9.56 20.09
C GLU A 270 -14.07 8.79 21.18
N HIS A 271 -13.24 7.81 20.79
CA HIS A 271 -12.38 7.11 21.73
C HIS A 271 -11.35 8.04 22.39
N PHE A 272 -10.71 8.94 21.65
CA PHE A 272 -9.82 9.95 22.25
C PHE A 272 -10.58 10.86 23.22
N ALA A 273 -11.78 11.33 22.86
CA ALA A 273 -12.59 12.18 23.73
C ALA A 273 -12.86 11.51 25.09
N LEU A 274 -13.21 10.22 25.07
CA LEU A 274 -13.57 9.45 26.27
C LEU A 274 -12.32 8.99 27.04
N ASP A 275 -11.37 8.35 26.37
CA ASP A 275 -10.28 7.62 27.04
C ASP A 275 -9.06 8.50 27.36
N LEU A 276 -8.86 9.60 26.62
CA LEU A 276 -7.74 10.53 26.83
C LEU A 276 -8.14 11.72 27.71
N TRP A 277 -9.27 12.36 27.39
CA TRP A 277 -9.70 13.62 28.02
C TRP A 277 -10.91 13.47 28.95
N ASN A 278 -11.47 12.26 29.12
CA ASN A 278 -12.61 11.99 30.00
C ASN A 278 -13.86 12.85 29.68
N LEU A 279 -14.10 13.15 28.41
CA LEU A 279 -15.21 13.99 27.94
C LEU A 279 -16.51 13.20 27.81
N HIS A 280 -17.01 12.67 28.92
CA HIS A 280 -18.23 11.85 28.97
C HIS A 280 -19.52 12.66 28.83
N ASP A 281 -19.56 13.88 29.38
CA ASP A 281 -20.74 14.76 29.33
C ASP A 281 -20.75 15.56 28.02
N ILE A 282 -21.60 15.15 27.07
CA ILE A 282 -21.67 15.74 25.72
C ILE A 282 -22.11 17.20 25.78
N GLU A 283 -23.12 17.53 26.60
CA GLU A 283 -23.67 18.90 26.64
C GLU A 283 -22.68 19.88 27.26
N LYS A 284 -21.97 19.47 28.32
CA LYS A 284 -20.98 20.35 28.97
C LYS A 284 -19.67 20.47 28.19
N HIS A 285 -19.26 19.42 27.48
CA HIS A 285 -17.96 19.37 26.81
C HIS A 285 -18.03 19.53 25.29
N ASN A 286 -19.19 19.92 24.74
CA ASN A 286 -19.37 20.04 23.29
C ASN A 286 -18.30 20.91 22.63
N HIS A 287 -17.96 22.06 23.24
CA HIS A 287 -16.94 22.96 22.71
C HIS A 287 -15.54 22.32 22.62
N TRP A 288 -15.20 21.39 23.50
CA TRP A 288 -13.92 20.67 23.44
C TRP A 288 -13.98 19.51 22.46
N ARG A 289 -15.11 18.81 22.36
CA ARG A 289 -15.32 17.69 21.42
C ARG A 289 -15.25 18.15 19.96
N GLU A 290 -15.87 19.27 19.63
CA GLU A 290 -15.83 19.87 18.28
C GLU A 290 -14.42 20.30 17.82
N LYS A 291 -13.45 20.35 18.73
CA LYS A 291 -12.06 20.77 18.45
C LYS A 291 -11.09 19.62 18.36
N ILE A 292 -11.58 18.39 18.45
CA ILE A 292 -10.78 17.18 18.26
C ILE A 292 -10.53 17.00 16.77
N GLU A 293 -9.27 17.11 16.37
CA GLU A 293 -8.81 16.77 15.03
C GLU A 293 -8.16 15.39 15.08
N THR A 294 -8.64 14.45 14.26
CA THR A 294 -8.15 13.05 14.22
C THR A 294 -7.78 12.67 12.79
N TRP A 295 -6.67 11.96 12.64
CA TRP A 295 -6.14 11.49 11.36
C TRP A 295 -5.74 10.02 11.42
N ILE A 296 -5.87 9.35 10.30
CA ILE A 296 -5.32 8.02 10.06
C ILE A 296 -3.93 8.17 9.42
N LEU A 297 -2.93 7.48 9.99
CA LEU A 297 -1.53 7.60 9.58
C LEU A 297 -1.01 6.38 8.83
N ASP A 298 -1.42 5.18 9.24
CA ASP A 298 -1.06 3.94 8.56
C ASP A 298 -2.08 2.84 8.91
N VAL A 299 -2.08 1.78 8.10
CA VAL A 299 -2.90 0.59 8.33
C VAL A 299 -2.12 -0.67 7.91
N VAL A 300 -2.30 -1.75 8.64
CA VAL A 300 -1.74 -3.06 8.29
C VAL A 300 -2.79 -4.14 8.47
N ASN A 301 -2.78 -5.13 7.57
CA ASN A 301 -3.58 -6.35 7.75
C ASN A 301 -2.98 -7.14 8.92
N ILE A 302 -3.81 -7.52 9.89
CA ILE A 302 -3.43 -8.40 11.00
C ILE A 302 -4.55 -9.42 11.18
N ARG A 303 -4.20 -10.71 11.08
CA ARG A 303 -5.17 -11.82 11.12
C ARG A 303 -6.24 -11.61 10.04
N ASN A 304 -7.52 -11.63 10.40
CA ASN A 304 -8.66 -11.39 9.52
C ASN A 304 -9.19 -9.93 9.61
N GLY A 305 -8.39 -9.02 10.17
CA GLY A 305 -8.77 -7.64 10.42
C GLY A 305 -7.69 -6.65 9.98
N ALA A 306 -7.87 -5.39 10.39
CA ALA A 306 -6.90 -4.33 10.16
C ALA A 306 -6.55 -3.65 11.47
N LEU A 307 -5.26 -3.38 11.65
CA LEU A 307 -4.73 -2.53 12.71
C LEU A 307 -4.40 -1.17 12.10
N ILE A 308 -4.96 -0.12 12.69
CA ILE A 308 -4.87 1.26 12.20
C ILE A 308 -4.11 2.09 13.22
N LEU A 309 -3.16 2.89 12.74
CA LEU A 309 -2.49 3.92 13.53
C LEU A 309 -3.21 5.25 13.34
N PHE A 310 -3.67 5.82 14.45
CA PHE A 310 -4.31 7.13 14.51
C PHE A 310 -3.41 8.15 15.18
N ALA A 311 -3.59 9.42 14.80
CA ALA A 311 -3.11 10.57 15.54
C ALA A 311 -4.27 11.52 15.83
N CYS A 312 -4.19 12.20 16.97
CA CYS A 312 -5.21 13.14 17.42
C CYS A 312 -4.59 14.35 18.10
N CYS A 313 -5.22 15.51 17.94
CA CYS A 313 -4.92 16.70 18.72
C CYS A 313 -6.19 17.43 19.12
N ASN A 314 -6.13 18.11 20.26
CA ASN A 314 -7.17 19.07 20.65
C ASN A 314 -6.47 20.32 21.19
N LYS A 315 -6.29 21.31 20.31
CA LYS A 315 -5.53 22.54 20.60
C LYS A 315 -6.12 23.36 21.75
N VAL A 316 -7.36 23.11 22.15
CA VAL A 316 -8.00 23.77 23.30
C VAL A 316 -7.56 23.13 24.64
N ILE A 317 -7.25 21.83 24.63
CA ILE A 317 -6.83 21.09 25.83
C ILE A 317 -5.31 20.95 25.91
N SER A 318 -4.65 20.61 24.80
CA SER A 318 -3.22 20.32 24.73
C SER A 318 -2.63 20.65 23.37
N THR A 319 -1.37 21.10 23.33
CA THR A 319 -0.61 21.27 22.09
C THR A 319 0.07 19.97 21.61
N GLN A 320 -0.02 18.90 22.39
CA GLN A 320 0.58 17.62 22.05
C GLN A 320 -0.28 16.83 21.05
N ILE A 321 0.39 16.08 20.18
CA ILE A 321 -0.23 15.08 19.33
C ILE A 321 -0.20 13.75 20.08
N HIS A 322 -1.35 13.12 20.21
CA HIS A 322 -1.51 11.81 20.82
C HIS A 322 -1.69 10.76 19.73
N PHE A 323 -1.14 9.56 19.96
CA PHE A 323 -1.24 8.45 19.03
C PHE A 323 -2.03 7.32 19.65
N ALA A 324 -2.74 6.56 18.82
CA ALA A 324 -3.44 5.36 19.27
C ALA A 324 -3.43 4.29 18.18
N PHE A 325 -3.52 3.04 18.61
CA PHE A 325 -3.91 1.95 17.72
C PHE A 325 -5.40 1.70 17.85
N GLY A 326 -6.07 1.46 16.73
CA GLY A 326 -7.41 0.87 16.70
C GLY A 326 -7.41 -0.40 15.86
N TYR A 327 -8.25 -1.35 16.23
CA TYR A 327 -8.39 -2.63 15.53
C TYR A 327 -9.83 -2.82 15.07
N ILE A 328 -9.96 -3.32 13.84
CA ILE A 328 -11.23 -3.71 13.25
C ILE A 328 -11.14 -5.21 12.96
N SER A 329 -11.96 -6.00 13.65
CA SER A 329 -12.13 -7.43 13.37
C SER A 329 -12.87 -7.67 12.06
N GLU A 330 -12.53 -8.80 11.44
CA GLU A 330 -13.37 -9.57 10.51
C GLU A 330 -14.19 -8.72 9.54
N TYR A 331 -13.60 -8.44 8.38
CA TYR A 331 -14.33 -7.78 7.30
C TYR A 331 -15.17 -8.81 6.54
N ASP A 332 -16.48 -8.59 6.49
CA ASP A 332 -17.40 -9.34 5.63
C ASP A 332 -17.45 -8.80 4.19
N GLY A 333 -16.62 -7.79 3.89
CA GLY A 333 -16.52 -7.11 2.60
C GLY A 333 -17.73 -6.27 2.21
N SER A 334 -18.87 -6.47 2.86
CA SER A 334 -20.20 -6.04 2.44
C SER A 334 -20.72 -4.86 3.26
N HIS A 335 -20.33 -4.79 4.53
CA HIS A 335 -20.78 -3.75 5.44
C HIS A 335 -19.59 -2.94 5.99
N PRO A 336 -19.77 -1.63 6.23
CA PRO A 336 -18.78 -0.84 6.92
C PRO A 336 -18.64 -1.30 8.38
N PRO A 337 -17.45 -1.19 8.98
CA PRO A 337 -17.31 -1.38 10.42
C PRO A 337 -18.17 -0.35 11.16
N ILE A 338 -18.81 -0.78 12.24
CA ILE A 338 -19.67 0.07 13.08
C ILE A 338 -18.93 0.62 14.31
N ALA A 339 -17.81 0.00 14.67
CA ALA A 339 -16.98 0.39 15.81
C ALA A 339 -15.56 -0.16 15.64
N LEU A 340 -14.63 0.37 16.44
CA LEU A 340 -13.33 -0.23 16.69
C LEU A 340 -13.51 -1.30 17.78
N GLU A 341 -13.16 -2.55 17.49
CA GLU A 341 -13.26 -3.64 18.48
C GLU A 341 -12.30 -3.41 19.65
N TRP A 342 -11.14 -2.83 19.35
CA TRP A 342 -10.14 -2.49 20.34
C TRP A 342 -9.49 -1.15 20.00
N PHE A 343 -9.19 -0.36 21.03
CA PHE A 343 -8.54 0.93 20.92
C PHE A 343 -7.55 1.12 22.07
N CYS A 344 -6.36 1.65 21.77
CA CYS A 344 -5.31 1.85 22.77
C CYS A 344 -4.49 3.09 22.50
N ILE A 345 -4.55 4.03 23.45
CA ILE A 345 -3.74 5.24 23.45
C ILE A 345 -2.29 4.91 23.82
N LEU A 346 -1.35 5.38 22.99
CA LEU A 346 0.08 5.19 23.16
C LEU A 346 0.65 6.23 24.13
N LYS A 347 0.98 5.78 25.34
CA LYS A 347 1.50 6.65 26.43
C LYS A 347 2.94 7.13 26.24
N ALA A 348 3.72 6.53 25.35
CA ALA A 348 5.17 6.70 25.28
C ALA A 348 5.67 7.80 24.32
N LEU A 349 4.77 8.47 23.58
CA LEU A 349 5.13 9.51 22.59
C LEU A 349 4.78 10.94 23.05
N SER A 350 4.18 11.09 24.24
CA SER A 350 3.68 12.36 24.79
C SER A 350 4.70 13.10 25.67
N ASN A 351 6.00 13.04 25.33
CA ASN A 351 7.00 13.83 26.06
C ASN A 351 7.01 15.28 25.57
N GLU A 352 6.99 16.20 26.54
CA GLU A 352 7.15 17.64 26.36
C GLU A 352 8.32 17.94 25.42
N TYR A 353 8.02 18.60 24.30
CA TYR A 353 9.00 19.18 23.40
C TYR A 353 9.86 20.21 24.16
N LYS A 354 11.01 19.79 24.70
CA LYS A 354 12.14 20.70 24.86
C LYS A 354 12.84 20.77 23.52
N VAL A 355 12.72 21.94 22.89
CA VAL A 355 13.42 22.32 21.66
C VAL A 355 14.91 22.06 21.85
N ASN A 356 15.39 20.94 21.31
CA ASN A 356 16.76 20.80 20.87
C ASN A 356 16.69 20.32 19.42
N GLN A 357 16.99 21.25 18.53
CA GLN A 357 17.20 21.01 17.11
C GLN A 357 18.27 19.93 16.94
N GLN A 358 17.89 18.70 16.62
CA GLN A 358 18.68 17.77 15.79
C GLN A 358 18.09 16.37 15.55
N ILE A 359 16.93 16.01 16.10
CA ILE A 359 16.43 14.62 15.95
C ILE A 359 15.02 14.62 15.34
N PHE A 360 14.93 14.93 14.05
CA PHE A 360 13.75 14.65 13.23
C PHE A 360 14.22 14.00 11.92
N SER A 361 14.49 12.69 11.96
CA SER A 361 14.58 11.90 10.72
C SER A 361 14.46 10.37 10.89
N ILE A 362 14.57 9.78 12.09
CA ILE A 362 14.84 8.32 12.17
C ILE A 362 13.70 7.45 12.73
N TYR A 363 12.72 7.99 13.44
CA TYR A 363 11.65 7.15 14.01
C TYR A 363 10.41 7.17 13.13
N PHE A 364 10.40 6.38 12.05
CA PHE A 364 9.20 5.73 11.47
C PHE A 364 9.52 4.86 10.23
N ASN A 365 10.74 4.90 9.70
CA ASN A 365 11.16 4.12 8.51
C ASN A 365 11.88 2.79 8.81
N LYS A 366 11.75 2.22 10.01
CA LYS A 366 12.47 0.98 10.39
C LYS A 366 11.61 -0.13 11.04
N LEU A 367 10.30 -0.09 10.82
CA LEU A 367 9.42 -1.22 11.09
C LEU A 367 8.60 -1.49 9.83
N LEU A 368 9.28 -1.98 8.78
CA LEU A 368 8.77 -2.84 7.71
C LEU A 368 9.93 -3.32 6.83
#